data_AF-A0A2K3LTT0-F1
#
_entry.id   AF-A0A2K3LTT0-F1
#
_cell.length_a   1.000
_cell.length_b   1.000
_cell.length_c   1.000
_cell.angle_alpha   90.00
_cell.angle_beta   90.00
_cell.angle_gamma   90.00
#
_symmetry.space_group_name_H-M   'P 1'
#
loop_
_entity.id
_entity.type
_entity.pdbx_description
1 polymer ?
#
loop_
_entity_poly.entity_id
_entity_poly.type
_entity_poly.pdbx_seq_one_letter_code
_entity_poly.pdbx_strand_id
1 'polypeptide(L)' 'MLGVPRNSKELVKKAVSLAIARDGASGGVVRTVIINSEGVTRNFYPGDQLPIWHDELESHNSLLDILGAPEPMNI' A
#
# COMPACT_ATOMS: atom_id res chain seq x y z
N MET A 1 15.61 14.46 -21.15
CA MET A 1 14.54 14.02 -20.23
C MET A 1 15.21 13.42 -18.99
N LEU A 2 15.54 14.26 -18.00
CA LEU A 2 16.04 13.80 -16.71
C LEU A 2 14.86 13.76 -15.72
N GLY A 3 13.91 12.88 -16.01
CA GLY A 3 12.84 12.54 -15.09
C GLY A 3 13.38 11.75 -13.89
N VAL A 4 12.66 11.77 -12.76
CA VAL A 4 13.04 11.07 -11.53
C VAL A 4 13.53 9.65 -11.82
N PRO A 5 14.71 9.24 -11.30
CA PRO A 5 15.21 7.89 -11.50
C PRO A 5 14.13 6.88 -11.11
N ARG A 6 13.83 5.90 -11.98
CA ARG A 6 12.82 4.86 -11.72
C ARG A 6 12.98 4.23 -10.33
N ASN A 7 14.22 4.12 -9.87
CA ASN A 7 14.58 3.56 -8.57
C ASN A 7 14.09 4.40 -7.37
N SER A 8 14.01 5.73 -7.48
CA SER A 8 13.69 6.62 -6.36
C SER A 8 12.23 6.48 -5.91
N LYS A 9 11.28 6.36 -6.85
CA LYS A 9 9.85 6.23 -6.52
C LYS A 9 9.56 4.91 -5.82
N GLU A 10 10.11 3.82 -6.36
CA GLU A 10 9.94 2.48 -5.80
C GLU A 10 10.62 2.33 -4.45
N LEU A 11 11.82 2.91 -4.28
CA LEU A 11 12.49 2.93 -2.98
C LEU A 11 11.64 3.63 -1.92
N VAL A 12 11.11 4.81 -2.23
CA VAL A 12 10.27 5.58 -1.30
C VAL A 12 8.99 4.81 -0.98
N LYS A 13 8.31 4.23 -1.98
CA LYS A 13 7.09 3.42 -1.77
C LYS A 13 7.37 2.25 -0.82
N LYS A 14 8.47 1.52 -1.03
CA LYS A 14 8.89 0.40 -0.17
C LYS A 14 9.26 0.84 1.24
N ALA A 15 10.01 1.92 1.40
CA ALA A 15 10.43 2.41 2.71
C ALA A 15 9.23 2.83 3.56
N VAL A 16 8.27 3.56 2.95
CA VAL A 16 7.06 4.00 3.64
C VAL A 16 6.13 2.83 3.95
N SER A 17 5.96 1.86 3.03
CA SER A 17 5.13 0.69 3.33
C SER A 17 5.72 -0.15 4.48
N LEU A 18 7.05 -0.26 4.57
CA LEU A 18 7.69 -0.95 5.69
C LEU A 18 7.47 -0.22 7.02
N ALA A 19 7.46 1.12 7.01
CA ALA A 19 7.17 1.90 8.21
C ALA A 19 5.71 1.68 8.67
N ILE A 20 4.76 1.70 7.74
CA ILE A 20 3.35 1.38 8.03
C ILE A 20 3.21 0.00 8.69
N ALA A 21 3.96 -1.00 8.21
CA ALA A 21 3.91 -2.37 8.72
C ALA A 21 4.42 -2.52 10.17
N ARG A 22 5.21 -1.58 10.68
CA ARG A 22 5.88 -1.69 12.00
C ARG A 22 5.52 -0.59 12.99
N ASP A 23 5.02 0.54 12.50
CA ASP A 23 4.57 1.66 13.33
C ASP A 23 3.04 1.72 13.35
N GLY A 24 2.44 1.28 14.45
CA GLY A 24 0.98 1.25 14.61
C GLY A 24 0.29 2.63 14.62
N ALA A 25 1.05 3.73 14.70
CA ALA A 25 0.51 5.08 14.50
C ALA A 25 0.48 5.49 13.01
N SER A 26 1.16 4.74 12.14
CA SER A 26 1.20 4.93 10.69
C SER A 26 0.22 3.99 9.98
N GLY A 27 -0.35 4.40 8.85
CA GLY A 27 -1.22 3.52 8.07
C GLY A 27 -2.10 4.17 7.01
N GLY A 28 -2.96 3.36 6.42
CA GLY A 28 -3.95 3.78 5.42
C GLY A 28 -3.42 3.80 4.00
N VAL A 29 -2.83 4.92 3.58
CA VAL A 29 -2.46 5.18 2.17
C VAL A 29 -1.09 5.85 2.06
N VAL A 30 -0.39 5.63 0.95
CA VAL A 30 0.86 6.36 0.65
C VAL A 30 0.58 7.44 -0.39
N ARG A 31 0.92 8.68 -0.05
CA ARG A 31 0.87 9.83 -0.97
C ARG A 31 2.28 10.35 -1.20
N THR A 32 2.69 10.46 -2.46
CA THR A 32 4.01 11.01 -2.80
C THR A 32 3.87 12.22 -3.72
N VAL A 33 4.81 13.14 -3.61
CA VAL A 33 4.93 14.29 -4.51
C VAL A 33 6.35 14.32 -5.05
N ILE A 34 6.46 14.33 -6.36
CA ILE A 34 7.71 14.52 -7.09
C ILE A 34 7.76 15.97 -7.55
N ILE A 35 8.84 16.66 -7.20
CA ILE A 35 9.08 18.04 -7.58
C ILE A 35 10.41 18.07 -8.32
N ASN A 36 10.40 18.56 -9.55
CA ASN A 36 11.61 18.75 -10.36
C ASN A 36 11.45 19.98 -11.26
N SER A 37 12.44 20.25 -12.12
CA SER A 37 12.41 21.37 -13.05
C SER A 37 11.27 21.32 -14.08
N GLU A 38 10.69 20.14 -14.32
CA GLU A 38 9.57 19.94 -15.25
C GLU A 38 8.21 20.20 -14.57
N GLY A 39 8.17 20.26 -13.24
CA GLY A 39 6.98 20.60 -12.46
C GLY A 39 6.72 19.66 -11.29
N VAL A 40 5.44 19.47 -10.99
CA VAL A 40 4.96 18.72 -9.82
C VAL A 40 4.09 17.54 -10.25
N THR A 41 4.47 16.32 -9.84
CA THR A 41 3.65 15.11 -10.02
C THR A 41 3.22 14.57 -8.67
N ARG A 42 1.91 14.37 -8.47
CA ARG A 42 1.35 13.79 -7.25
C ARG A 42 0.90 12.37 -7.53
N ASN A 43 1.25 11.43 -6.66
CA ASN A 43 0.82 10.04 -6.74
C ASN A 43 0.08 9.63 -5.48
N PHE A 44 -0.92 8.75 -5.66
CA PHE A 44 -1.71 8.15 -4.61
C PHE A 44 -1.62 6.63 -4.74
N TYR A 45 -1.26 5.95 -3.66
CA TYR A 45 -1.19 4.50 -3.57
C TYR A 45 -2.11 4.04 -2.43
N PRO A 46 -3.21 3.35 -2.74
CA PRO A 46 -4.07 2.78 -1.70
C PRO A 46 -3.35 1.61 -1.00
N GLY A 47 -3.77 1.33 0.24
CA GLY A 47 -3.09 0.37 1.14
C GLY A 47 -3.02 -1.05 0.59
N ASP A 48 -4.08 -1.49 -0.10
CA ASP A 48 -4.21 -2.77 -0.80
C ASP A 48 -3.22 -2.93 -1.99
N GLN A 49 -2.63 -1.82 -2.47
CA GLN A 49 -1.61 -1.82 -3.53
C GLN A 49 -0.19 -1.58 -2.98
N LEU A 50 -0.02 -1.57 -1.66
CA LEU A 50 1.29 -1.52 -1.02
C LEU A 50 1.88 -2.92 -0.92
N PRO A 51 3.22 -3.04 -0.95
CA PRO A 51 3.87 -4.32 -0.66
C PRO A 51 3.48 -4.81 0.74
N ILE A 52 3.07 -6.08 0.82
CA ILE A 52 2.82 -6.78 2.08
C ILE A 52 4.16 -7.26 2.64
N TRP A 53 4.41 -6.97 3.92
CA TRP A 53 5.66 -7.32 4.58
C TRP A 53 5.50 -8.48 5.54
N HIS A 54 6.20 -9.60 5.29
CA HIS A 54 6.38 -10.77 6.17
C HIS A 54 5.18 -11.15 7.07
N ASP A 55 5.03 -10.49 8.23
CA ASP A 55 4.03 -10.80 9.26
C ASP A 55 2.70 -10.06 9.04
N GLU A 56 2.60 -9.18 8.04
CA GLU A 56 1.36 -8.50 7.69
C GLU A 56 0.37 -9.46 7.03
N LEU A 57 -0.89 -9.35 7.46
CA LEU A 57 -2.03 -9.95 6.79
C LEU A 57 -2.49 -9.04 5.65
N GLU A 58 -3.08 -9.63 4.60
CA GLU A 58 -3.71 -8.81 3.56
C GLU A 58 -4.83 -7.94 4.15
N SER A 59 -5.05 -6.77 3.55
CA SER A 59 -6.18 -5.92 3.92
C SER A 59 -7.48 -6.57 3.48
N HIS A 60 -8.41 -6.79 4.41
CA HIS A 60 -9.75 -7.28 4.12
C HIS A 60 -10.78 -6.22 4.53
N ASN A 61 -11.86 -6.09 3.77
CA ASN A 61 -12.92 -5.14 4.07
C ASN A 61 -13.85 -5.67 5.18
N SER A 62 -13.95 -6.99 5.30
CA SER A 62 -14.80 -7.66 6.27
C SER A 62 -14.14 -8.92 6.82
N LEU A 63 -14.45 -9.27 8.07
CA LEU A 63 -14.09 -10.58 8.62
C LEU A 63 -14.75 -11.74 7.86
N LEU A 64 -15.89 -11.50 7.19
CA LEU A 64 -16.55 -12.51 6.38
C LEU A 64 -15.70 -12.93 5.18
N ASP A 65 -14.85 -12.03 4.66
CA ASP A 65 -13.94 -12.32 3.55
C ASP A 65 -12.88 -13.36 3.97
N ILE A 66 -12.55 -13.42 5.26
CA ILE A 66 -11.55 -14.31 5.85
C ILE A 66 -12.16 -15.66 6.25
N LEU A 67 -13.41 -15.64 6.76
CA LEU A 67 -14.04 -16.80 7.38
C LEU A 67 -14.67 -17.78 6.37
N GLY A 68 -14.74 -17.43 5.10
CA GLY A 68 -15.47 -18.19 4.07
C GLY A 68 -16.98 -18.07 4.27
N ALA A 69 -17.74 -17.97 3.18
CA ALA A 69 -19.20 -18.00 3.28
C ALA A 69 -19.62 -19.35 3.91
N PRO A 70 -20.54 -19.35 4.90
CA PRO A 70 -21.04 -20.61 5.45
C PRO A 70 -21.64 -21.43 4.31
N GLU A 71 -21.21 -22.68 4.16
CA GLU A 71 -21.80 -23.56 3.14
C GLU A 71 -23.32 -23.64 3.39
N PRO A 72 -24.13 -23.56 2.32
CA PRO A 72 -25.57 -23.69 2.46
C PRO A 72 -25.87 -25.04 3.10
N MET A 73 -26.40 -25.00 4.32
CA MET A 73 -26.82 -26.18 5.05
C MET A 73 -27.94 -26.86 4.24
N ASN A 74 -27.60 -27.98 3.60
CA ASN A 74 -28.53 -28.77 2.81
C ASN A 74 -29.52 -29.47 3.76
N ILE A 75 -30.73 -28.90 3.87
CA ILE A 75 -31.88 -29.46 4.60
C ILE A 75 -32.69 -30.39 3.70
#